data_AF-A0A950MC60-F1
#
_entry.id   AF-A0A950MC60-F1
#
_cell.length_a   1.000
_cell.length_b   1.000
_cell.length_c   1.000
_cell.angle_alpha   90.00
_cell.angle_beta   90.00
_cell.angle_gamma   90.00
#
_symmetry.space_group_name_H-M   'P 1'
#
loop_
_entity.id
_entity.type
_entity.pdbx_description
1 polymer ?
#
loop_
_entity_poly.entity_id
_entity_poly.type
_entity_poly.pdbx_seq_one_letter_code
_entity_poly.pdbx_strand_id
1 'polypeptide(L)'
;MTFRSPLRAVLTALFFCSGSALGLAQAPPPDTSAASPTPAPAASAPPAAASASPAPSPTPTPPYNRVAFREVGPAVAGGRVTSVVGVADNPQLYYLGAAGGGVWKTVNGGATWTPVFGKQDVSSIGVIAIDPKNHNVVWVGTGETNPRNDVSWGDGLYKSTDGGKTWKNVGL
;
A
#
# COMPACT_ATOMS: atom_id res chain seq x y z
N MET A 1 -40.64 -21.18 34.25
CA MET A 1 -41.47 -21.13 33.02
C MET A 1 -40.56 -21.35 31.85
N THR A 2 -40.81 -22.45 31.16
CA THR A 2 -39.99 -23.09 30.13
C THR A 2 -40.61 -22.75 28.79
N PHE A 3 -39.82 -22.35 27.79
CA PHE A 3 -40.22 -22.58 26.39
C PHE A 3 -39.06 -23.12 25.58
N ARG A 4 -39.35 -24.27 24.96
CA ARG A 4 -38.47 -25.13 24.16
C ARG A 4 -38.56 -24.71 22.68
N SER A 5 -37.44 -24.92 21.96
CA SER A 5 -37.22 -25.46 20.57
C SER A 5 -38.45 -25.84 19.70
N PRO A 6 -38.41 -26.06 18.35
CA PRO A 6 -37.24 -26.51 17.53
C PRO A 6 -37.19 -26.18 16.00
N LEU A 7 -36.06 -26.59 15.39
CA LEU A 7 -35.83 -27.13 14.03
C LEU A 7 -36.54 -26.54 12.78
N ARG A 8 -35.75 -26.32 11.71
CA ARG A 8 -36.00 -26.92 10.38
C ARG A 8 -34.73 -26.98 9.52
N ALA A 9 -34.41 -28.21 9.11
CA ALA A 9 -33.42 -28.59 8.12
C ALA A 9 -34.05 -28.62 6.70
N VAL A 10 -33.25 -29.11 5.72
CA VAL A 10 -33.63 -29.54 4.35
C VAL A 10 -33.56 -28.38 3.33
N LEU A 11 -32.90 -28.43 2.16
CA LEU A 11 -32.90 -29.47 1.12
C LEU A 11 -31.72 -29.32 0.14
N THR A 12 -31.19 -30.47 -0.28
CA THR A 12 -30.28 -30.79 -1.40
C THR A 12 -30.80 -30.36 -2.78
N ALA A 13 -29.91 -29.99 -3.71
CA ALA A 13 -30.06 -30.34 -5.13
C ALA A 13 -28.72 -30.28 -5.89
N LEU A 14 -28.23 -31.45 -6.28
CA LEU A 14 -27.23 -31.64 -7.33
C LEU A 14 -27.81 -31.16 -8.67
N PHE A 15 -26.96 -30.56 -9.52
CA PHE A 15 -27.18 -30.58 -10.97
C PHE A 15 -26.01 -31.26 -11.68
N PHE A 16 -26.40 -32.32 -12.41
CA PHE A 16 -25.62 -33.17 -13.28
C PHE A 16 -25.64 -32.57 -14.71
N CYS A 17 -24.54 -32.66 -15.45
CA CYS A 17 -24.49 -32.89 -16.92
C CYS A 17 -23.03 -32.80 -17.38
N SER A 18 -22.36 -33.94 -17.61
CA SER A 18 -22.02 -34.47 -18.96
C SER A 18 -21.19 -33.48 -19.78
N GLY A 19 -19.89 -33.67 -19.98
CA GLY A 19 -19.25 -34.85 -20.58
C GLY A 19 -18.96 -34.54 -22.05
N SER A 20 -17.68 -34.60 -22.47
CA SER A 20 -17.27 -35.16 -23.76
C SER A 20 -15.75 -35.12 -23.96
N ALA A 21 -15.28 -36.23 -24.53
CA ALA A 21 -13.94 -36.65 -24.89
C ALA A 21 -13.20 -35.66 -25.81
N LEU A 22 -11.89 -35.46 -25.61
CA LEU A 22 -10.79 -36.23 -26.23
C LEU A 22 -10.76 -36.09 -27.77
N GLY A 23 -9.79 -35.34 -28.26
CA GLY A 23 -9.50 -35.17 -29.68
C GLY A 23 -8.06 -34.71 -29.90
N LEU A 24 -7.12 -35.63 -29.66
CA LEU A 24 -5.75 -35.54 -30.15
C LEU A 24 -5.77 -35.75 -31.67
N ALA A 25 -5.28 -34.78 -32.44
CA ALA A 25 -4.94 -34.97 -33.84
C ALA A 25 -3.55 -34.37 -34.07
N GLN A 26 -2.56 -35.25 -33.96
CA GLN A 26 -1.16 -35.02 -34.24
C GLN A 26 -0.92 -35.48 -35.68
N ALA A 27 -0.51 -34.58 -36.57
CA ALA A 27 -0.12 -34.92 -37.94
C ALA A 27 1.35 -35.38 -37.98
N PRO A 28 1.70 -36.41 -38.77
CA PRO A 28 3.04 -37.00 -38.78
C PRO A 28 4.07 -36.11 -39.51
N PRO A 29 5.35 -36.11 -39.07
CA PRO A 29 6.42 -35.40 -39.76
C PRO A 29 6.84 -36.13 -41.05
N PRO A 30 7.21 -35.43 -42.12
CA PRO A 30 7.89 -36.05 -43.25
C PRO A 30 9.37 -36.30 -42.91
N ASP A 31 9.75 -37.58 -42.98
CA ASP A 31 11.14 -38.00 -43.09
C ASP A 31 11.77 -37.42 -44.36
N THR A 32 12.87 -36.68 -44.22
CA THR A 32 13.87 -36.62 -45.29
C THR A 32 15.27 -36.60 -44.69
N SER A 33 15.94 -37.72 -44.92
CA SER A 33 17.31 -38.05 -44.63
C SER A 33 18.31 -37.03 -45.19
N ALA A 34 19.33 -36.78 -44.37
CA ALA A 34 20.63 -36.16 -44.61
C ALA A 34 21.15 -36.14 -46.06
N ALA A 35 21.62 -34.95 -46.46
CA ALA A 35 22.86 -34.77 -47.21
C ALA A 35 23.44 -33.38 -46.91
N SER A 36 24.49 -33.31 -46.08
CA SER A 36 25.29 -32.11 -45.88
C SER A 36 26.48 -32.15 -46.86
N PRO A 37 26.71 -31.08 -47.65
CA PRO A 37 28.02 -30.85 -48.21
C PRO A 37 28.59 -29.47 -47.79
N THR A 38 29.74 -29.58 -47.11
CA THR A 38 30.95 -28.74 -47.16
C THR A 38 30.87 -27.25 -46.74
N PRO A 39 31.72 -26.81 -45.79
CA PRO A 39 31.87 -25.39 -45.44
C PRO A 39 32.64 -24.63 -46.54
N ALA A 40 32.07 -23.52 -47.01
CA ALA A 40 32.76 -22.54 -47.83
C ALA A 40 33.81 -21.77 -46.99
N PRO A 41 34.93 -21.32 -47.57
CA PRO A 41 35.98 -20.61 -46.84
C PRO A 41 35.47 -19.24 -46.35
N ALA A 42 35.74 -18.95 -45.08
CA ALA A 42 35.38 -17.71 -44.40
C ALA A 42 36.07 -16.50 -45.06
N ALA A 43 35.27 -15.62 -45.67
CA ALA A 43 35.72 -14.29 -46.05
C ALA A 43 35.78 -13.40 -44.79
N SER A 44 36.97 -12.86 -44.49
CA SER A 44 37.23 -11.97 -43.37
C SER A 44 36.44 -10.66 -43.49
N ALA A 45 35.60 -10.36 -42.51
CA ALA A 45 34.92 -9.08 -42.37
C ALA A 45 35.91 -7.94 -42.06
N PRO A 46 35.71 -6.71 -42.58
CA PRO A 46 36.52 -5.54 -42.21
C PRO A 46 36.31 -5.16 -40.73
N PRO A 47 37.31 -4.55 -40.07
CA PRO A 47 37.23 -4.22 -38.65
C PRO A 47 36.15 -3.16 -38.41
N ALA A 48 35.24 -3.45 -37.48
CA ALA A 48 34.22 -2.54 -37.02
C ALA A 48 34.88 -1.29 -36.41
N ALA A 49 34.59 -0.11 -36.98
CA ALA A 49 34.96 1.16 -36.39
C ALA A 49 34.28 1.29 -35.01
N ALA A 50 35.08 1.52 -33.97
CA ALA A 50 34.60 1.68 -32.61
C ALA A 50 33.69 2.90 -32.49
N SER A 51 32.40 2.67 -32.25
CA SER A 51 31.41 3.70 -31.95
C SER A 51 31.73 4.31 -30.58
N ALA A 52 32.15 5.57 -30.54
CA ALA A 52 32.24 6.31 -29.28
C ALA A 52 30.82 6.48 -28.69
N SER A 53 30.64 6.07 -27.44
CA SER A 53 29.36 6.21 -26.72
C SER A 53 29.05 7.69 -26.47
N PRO A 54 27.81 8.18 -26.71
CA PRO A 54 27.44 9.55 -26.41
C PRO A 54 27.42 9.80 -24.90
N ALA A 55 27.86 10.99 -24.48
CA ALA A 55 27.82 11.43 -23.10
C ALA A 55 26.37 11.43 -22.55
N PRO A 56 26.16 11.20 -21.24
CA PRO A 56 24.82 11.16 -20.66
C PRO A 56 24.14 12.53 -20.77
N SER A 57 22.95 12.56 -21.38
CA SER A 57 22.10 13.74 -21.42
C SER A 57 21.70 14.19 -20.00
N PRO A 58 21.58 15.51 -19.73
CA PRO A 58 21.12 16.00 -18.44
C PRO A 58 19.71 15.47 -18.13
N THR A 59 19.51 14.97 -16.92
CA THR A 59 18.21 14.46 -16.48
C THR A 59 17.17 15.58 -16.54
N PRO A 60 16.04 15.41 -17.25
CA PRO A 60 15.01 16.42 -17.32
C PRO A 60 14.40 16.65 -15.94
N THR A 61 14.29 17.91 -15.53
CA THR A 61 13.62 18.31 -14.28
C THR A 61 12.18 17.80 -14.28
N PRO A 62 11.71 17.09 -13.24
CA PRO A 62 10.34 16.58 -13.19
C PRO A 62 9.32 17.74 -13.31
N PRO A 63 8.33 17.65 -14.21
CA PRO A 63 7.42 18.78 -14.50
C PRO A 63 6.49 19.13 -13.34
N TYR A 64 6.43 18.29 -12.30
CA TYR A 64 5.54 18.42 -11.15
C TYR A 64 6.11 19.30 -10.03
N ASN A 65 7.34 19.80 -10.14
CA ASN A 65 8.00 20.57 -9.08
C ASN A 65 7.35 21.94 -8.79
N ARG A 66 6.30 22.31 -9.54
CA ARG A 66 5.50 23.54 -9.40
C ARG A 66 4.05 23.29 -8.99
N VAL A 67 3.67 22.04 -8.73
CA VAL A 67 2.30 21.68 -8.31
C VAL A 67 2.26 21.55 -6.80
N ALA A 68 1.33 22.26 -6.16
CA ALA A 68 1.05 22.14 -4.73
C ALA A 68 -0.17 21.25 -4.50
N PHE A 69 -0.04 20.28 -3.61
CA PHE A 69 -1.18 19.54 -3.09
C PHE A 69 -2.04 20.46 -2.24
N ARG A 70 -3.36 20.35 -2.39
CA ARG A 70 -4.33 21.00 -1.51
C ARG A 70 -5.46 20.03 -1.22
N GLU A 71 -6.07 20.21 -0.05
CA GLU A 71 -7.30 19.52 0.29
C GLU A 71 -8.43 19.96 -0.65
N VAL A 72 -9.20 19.00 -1.17
CA VAL A 72 -10.38 19.27 -2.00
C VAL A 72 -11.63 19.54 -1.15
N GLY A 73 -11.53 19.33 0.17
CA GLY A 73 -12.64 19.43 1.12
C GLY A 73 -13.35 18.08 1.33
N PRO A 74 -14.42 18.04 2.15
CA PRO A 74 -15.10 16.82 2.59
C PRO A 74 -15.94 16.14 1.48
N ALA A 75 -15.54 16.26 0.21
CA ALA A 75 -16.41 16.08 -0.93
C ALA A 75 -17.00 14.67 -1.07
N VAL A 76 -16.28 13.58 -0.77
CA VAL A 76 -16.86 12.21 -0.90
C VAL A 76 -16.25 11.11 0.00
N ALA A 77 -15.04 11.22 0.56
CA ALA A 77 -14.42 10.10 1.29
C ALA A 77 -14.32 10.34 2.79
N GLY A 78 -15.27 9.79 3.56
CA GLY A 78 -15.00 9.49 4.96
C GLY A 78 -13.97 8.36 5.06
N GLY A 79 -12.92 8.55 5.87
CA GLY A 79 -11.93 7.52 6.17
C GLY A 79 -12.25 6.77 7.47
N ARG A 80 -11.61 5.61 7.68
CA ARG A 80 -11.71 4.89 8.96
C ARG A 80 -10.78 5.53 10.00
N VAL A 81 -11.33 5.78 11.18
CA VAL A 81 -10.59 6.25 12.35
C VAL A 81 -10.38 5.07 13.28
N THR A 82 -9.11 4.81 13.63
CA THR A 82 -8.70 3.68 14.47
C THR A 82 -8.40 4.11 15.90
N SER A 83 -7.97 5.36 16.09
CA SER A 83 -7.58 5.89 17.39
C SER A 83 -7.96 7.36 17.52
N VAL A 84 -8.48 7.75 18.68
CA VAL A 84 -8.67 9.15 19.06
C VAL A 84 -8.19 9.30 20.50
N VAL A 85 -7.30 10.27 20.74
CA VAL A 85 -6.76 10.54 22.07
C VAL A 85 -6.86 12.03 22.35
N GLY A 86 -7.52 12.38 23.46
CA GLY A 86 -7.61 13.74 23.97
C GLY A 86 -6.67 13.96 25.14
N VAL A 87 -6.48 15.23 25.49
CA VAL A 87 -5.72 15.65 26.67
C VAL A 87 -6.71 16.09 27.76
N ALA A 88 -6.67 15.46 28.93
CA ALA A 88 -7.65 15.70 30.00
C ALA A 88 -7.68 17.17 30.46
N ASP A 89 -6.51 17.80 30.59
CA ASP A 89 -6.38 19.18 31.05
C ASP A 89 -6.54 20.22 29.93
N ASN A 90 -6.70 19.76 28.67
CA ASN A 90 -6.89 20.62 27.52
C ASN A 90 -7.96 20.05 26.57
N PRO A 91 -9.24 20.43 26.77
CA PRO A 91 -10.35 19.91 25.97
C PRO A 91 -10.35 20.39 24.52
N GLN A 92 -9.38 21.20 24.11
CA GLN A 92 -9.22 21.66 22.72
C GLN A 92 -8.23 20.81 21.93
N LEU A 93 -7.39 20.01 22.61
CA LEU A 93 -6.29 19.26 22.00
C LEU A 93 -6.65 17.78 21.87
N TYR A 94 -6.74 17.32 20.63
CA TYR A 94 -6.91 15.90 20.29
C TYR A 94 -5.96 15.48 19.17
N TYR A 95 -5.66 14.20 19.17
CA TYR A 95 -5.01 13.50 18.07
C TYR A 95 -5.93 12.39 17.56
N LEU A 96 -5.92 12.20 16.25
CA LEU A 96 -6.71 11.22 15.53
C LEU A 96 -5.76 10.37 14.67
N GLY A 97 -5.88 9.05 14.78
CA GLY A 97 -5.19 8.08 13.95
C GLY A 97 -6.16 7.50 12.92
N ALA A 98 -5.79 7.57 11.65
CA ALA A 98 -6.56 7.01 10.55
C ALA A 98 -6.00 5.65 10.13
N ALA A 99 -6.88 4.76 9.65
CA ALA A 99 -6.50 3.42 9.18
C ALA A 99 -5.48 3.45 8.03
N GLY A 100 -5.54 4.46 7.15
CA GLY A 100 -4.64 4.66 6.01
C GLY A 100 -4.35 6.13 5.72
N GLY A 101 -4.50 7.01 6.72
CA GLY A 101 -4.45 8.47 6.54
C GLY A 101 -3.49 9.19 7.50
N GLY A 102 -2.65 8.46 8.22
CA GLY A 102 -1.70 9.01 9.17
C GLY A 102 -2.35 9.59 10.43
N VAL A 103 -1.61 10.46 11.11
CA VAL A 103 -2.05 11.16 12.32
C VAL A 103 -2.45 12.59 12.01
N TRP A 104 -3.58 12.98 12.60
CA TRP A 104 -4.17 14.31 12.52
C TRP A 104 -4.24 14.92 13.92
N LYS A 105 -4.07 16.23 14.00
CA LYS A 105 -4.09 16.99 15.25
C LYS A 105 -5.11 18.12 15.16
N THR A 106 -5.83 18.36 16.24
CA THR A 106 -6.66 19.56 16.42
C THR A 106 -6.22 20.31 17.67
N VAL A 107 -6.42 21.63 17.66
CA VAL A 107 -6.17 22.53 18.80
C VAL A 107 -7.37 23.42 19.11
N ASN A 108 -8.52 23.12 18.50
CA ASN A 108 -9.76 23.88 18.61
C ASN A 108 -10.98 22.96 18.77
N GLY A 109 -10.80 21.86 19.50
CA GLY A 109 -11.92 21.00 19.87
C GLY A 109 -12.46 20.14 18.72
N GLY A 110 -11.65 19.89 17.68
CA GLY A 110 -12.05 19.11 16.52
C GLY A 110 -12.76 19.89 15.42
N ALA A 111 -12.88 21.22 15.56
CA ALA A 111 -13.45 22.06 14.51
C ALA A 111 -12.59 22.07 13.23
N THR A 112 -11.27 22.07 13.37
CA THR A 112 -10.34 21.85 12.25
C THR A 112 -9.22 20.88 12.63
N TRP A 113 -8.66 20.21 11.63
CA TRP A 113 -7.62 19.20 11.79
C TRP A 113 -6.43 19.50 10.87
N THR A 114 -5.23 19.27 11.37
CA THR A 114 -3.97 19.42 10.63
C THR A 114 -3.28 18.05 10.55
N PRO A 115 -2.88 17.58 9.35
CA PRO A 115 -2.11 16.36 9.24
C PRO A 115 -0.71 16.60 9.82
N VAL A 116 -0.30 15.77 10.77
CA VAL A 116 1.00 15.89 11.47
C VAL A 116 1.95 14.74 11.14
N PHE A 117 1.49 13.74 10.38
CA PHE A 117 2.26 12.53 10.04
C PHE A 117 2.58 12.38 8.55
N GLY A 118 2.19 13.33 7.71
CA GLY A 118 2.29 13.21 6.24
C GLY A 118 3.71 13.17 5.64
N LYS A 119 4.75 13.18 6.47
CA LYS A 119 6.16 13.06 6.06
C LYS A 119 6.74 11.65 6.28
N GLN A 120 5.96 10.74 6.85
CA GLN A 120 6.38 9.36 7.08
C GLN A 120 5.97 8.47 5.92
N ASP A 121 6.74 7.41 5.67
CA ASP A 121 6.47 6.47 4.58
C ASP A 121 5.28 5.53 4.86
N VAL A 122 4.85 5.46 6.12
CA VAL A 122 3.72 4.67 6.60
C VAL A 122 2.54 5.59 6.91
N SER A 123 1.33 5.19 6.49
CA SER A 123 0.09 5.93 6.75
C SER A 123 -0.89 5.19 7.64
N SER A 124 -0.68 3.89 7.88
CA SER A 124 -1.57 3.09 8.70
C SER A 124 -1.29 3.26 10.18
N ILE A 125 -2.28 3.77 10.91
CA ILE A 125 -2.18 4.01 12.35
C ILE A 125 -3.06 3.03 13.09
N GLY A 126 -2.47 2.32 14.05
CA GLY A 126 -3.19 1.37 14.90
C GLY A 126 -3.56 1.99 16.24
N VAL A 127 -2.63 2.77 16.81
CA VAL A 127 -2.80 3.37 18.13
C VAL A 127 -2.00 4.66 18.27
N ILE A 128 -2.52 5.58 19.07
CA ILE A 128 -1.84 6.78 19.54
C ILE A 128 -1.82 6.77 21.07
N ALA A 129 -0.76 7.26 21.67
CA ALA A 129 -0.68 7.53 23.10
C ALA A 129 0.00 8.88 23.36
N ILE A 130 -0.44 9.60 24.38
CA ILE A 130 0.11 10.89 24.80
C ILE A 130 0.63 10.74 26.23
N ASP A 131 1.79 11.30 26.52
CA ASP A 131 2.28 11.38 27.90
C ASP A 131 1.38 12.33 28.72
N PRO A 132 0.75 11.85 29.81
CA PRO A 132 -0.16 12.67 30.62
C PRO A 132 0.52 13.80 31.39
N LYS A 133 1.85 13.79 31.52
CA LYS A 133 2.62 14.86 32.18
C LYS A 133 3.22 15.83 31.19
N ASN A 134 3.53 15.38 29.98
CA ASN A 134 4.10 16.21 28.93
C ASN A 134 3.41 15.94 27.59
N HIS A 135 2.35 16.70 27.30
CA HIS A 135 1.53 16.53 26.10
C HIS A 135 2.26 16.78 24.76
N ASN A 136 3.53 17.22 24.79
CA ASN A 136 4.37 17.26 23.59
C ASN A 136 4.95 15.89 23.24
N VAL A 137 4.99 14.95 24.19
CA VAL A 137 5.45 13.59 23.95
C VAL A 137 4.27 12.75 23.48
N VAL A 138 4.33 12.35 22.22
CA VAL A 138 3.29 11.56 21.56
C VAL A 138 3.92 10.32 20.94
N TRP A 139 3.27 9.19 21.12
CA TRP A 139 3.65 7.91 20.56
C TRP A 139 2.61 7.42 19.58
N VAL A 140 3.07 6.78 18.51
CA VAL A 140 2.22 6.24 17.44
C VAL A 140 2.70 4.83 17.15
N GLY A 141 1.81 3.85 17.26
CA GLY A 141 2.02 2.51 16.76
C GLY A 141 1.43 2.41 15.36
N THR A 142 2.26 2.05 14.38
CA THR A 142 1.84 1.92 12.98
C THR A 142 1.34 0.50 12.70
N GLY A 143 0.56 0.37 11.63
CA GLY A 143 -0.16 -0.85 11.27
C GLY A 143 -1.64 -0.82 11.69
N GLU A 144 -2.47 -1.61 11.03
CA GLU A 144 -3.93 -1.61 11.24
C GLU A 144 -4.47 -3.02 11.45
N THR A 145 -5.31 -3.21 12.47
CA THR A 145 -5.77 -4.54 12.91
C THR A 145 -6.85 -5.15 12.01
N ASN A 146 -7.59 -4.34 11.27
CA ASN A 146 -8.69 -4.78 10.40
C ASN A 146 -8.43 -4.38 8.93
N PRO A 147 -7.38 -4.93 8.28
CA PRO A 147 -6.91 -4.44 7.01
C PRO A 147 -7.94 -4.56 5.88
N ARG A 148 -7.99 -3.53 5.04
CA ARG A 148 -8.74 -3.47 3.78
C ARG A 148 -7.85 -2.96 2.65
N ASN A 149 -8.44 -2.68 1.49
CA ASN A 149 -7.75 -2.21 0.29
C ASN A 149 -7.09 -0.82 0.39
N ASP A 150 -7.17 -0.15 1.55
CA ASP A 150 -6.72 1.23 1.80
C ASP A 150 -5.66 1.36 2.92
N VAL A 151 -5.09 0.25 3.41
CA VAL A 151 -4.12 0.26 4.52
C VAL A 151 -2.82 -0.46 4.17
N SER A 152 -1.72 -0.03 4.81
CA SER A 152 -0.40 -0.62 4.69
C SER A 152 -0.06 -1.48 5.92
N TRP A 153 1.00 -2.27 5.78
CA TRP A 153 1.67 -2.83 6.96
C TRP A 153 2.25 -1.70 7.80
N GLY A 154 2.33 -1.94 9.11
CA GLY A 154 3.08 -1.09 10.02
C GLY A 154 4.57 -1.39 9.92
N ASP A 155 5.38 -0.44 10.35
CA ASP A 155 6.84 -0.43 10.37
C ASP A 155 7.41 -0.05 11.76
N GLY A 156 6.56 -0.09 12.80
CA GLY A 156 6.96 -0.01 14.21
C GLY A 156 6.37 1.18 14.95
N LEU A 157 7.14 1.69 15.93
CA LEU A 157 6.72 2.81 16.76
C LEU A 157 7.38 4.11 16.31
N TYR A 158 6.60 5.18 16.39
CA TYR A 158 7.06 6.54 16.21
C TYR A 158 6.90 7.34 17.49
N LYS A 159 7.88 8.19 17.78
CA LYS A 159 7.86 9.13 18.89
C LYS A 159 8.01 10.56 18.39
N SER A 160 7.19 11.44 18.91
CA SER A 160 7.37 12.88 18.85
C SER A 160 7.63 13.42 20.25
N THR A 161 8.43 14.48 20.36
CA THR A 161 8.66 15.23 21.61
C THR A 161 8.29 16.71 21.46
N ASP A 162 7.65 17.09 20.35
CA ASP A 162 7.28 18.46 20.00
C ASP A 162 5.81 18.59 19.58
N GLY A 163 4.97 17.64 20.03
CA GLY A 163 3.53 17.63 19.79
C GLY A 163 3.17 17.30 18.34
N GLY A 164 3.96 16.44 17.70
CA GLY A 164 3.74 15.92 16.34
C GLY A 164 4.33 16.76 15.22
N LYS A 165 5.17 17.76 15.49
CA LYS A 165 5.82 18.54 14.42
C LYS A 165 6.92 17.73 13.75
N THR A 166 7.64 16.93 14.53
CA THR A 166 8.63 15.97 14.06
C THR A 166 8.39 14.60 14.70
N TRP A 167 8.78 13.57 13.98
CA TRP A 167 8.63 12.18 14.39
C TRP A 167 9.94 11.43 14.16
N LYS A 168 10.26 10.54 15.09
CA LYS A 168 11.37 9.60 15.00
C LYS A 168 10.82 8.19 15.06
N ASN A 169 11.10 7.37 14.05
CA ASN A 169 10.89 5.93 14.12
C ASN A 169 11.87 5.34 15.15
N VAL A 170 11.35 4.58 16.11
CA VAL A 170 12.13 3.94 17.19
C VAL A 170 12.19 2.42 17.06
N GLY A 171 11.63 1.86 15.99
CA GLY A 171 11.54 0.42 15.72
C GLY A 171 10.42 -0.29 16.50
N LEU A 172 10.32 -1.60 16.25
CA LEU A 172 9.56 -2.58 17.02
C LEU A 172 10.13 -3.98 16.76
#